data_AF-A0A9W8KL73-F1
#
_entry.id   AF-A0A9W8KL73-F1
#
_cell.length_a   1.000
_cell.length_b   1.000
_cell.length_c   1.000
_cell.angle_alpha   90.00
_cell.angle_beta   90.00
_cell.angle_gamma   90.00
#
_symmetry.space_group_name_H-M   'P 1'
#
loop_
_entity.id
_entity.type
_entity.pdbx_description
1 polymer ?
#
loop_
_entity_poly.entity_id
_entity_poly.type
_entity_poly.pdbx_seq_one_letter_code
_entity_poly.pdbx_strand_id
1 'polypeptide(L)'
;MYGKQSITPHDYQSLGEALALSAPSCGYPYVALDISRITAVQLMSVGSECGTCLRIETSPSNYIEDGATVGIPGVAMATHFEATTTDFPQLPTTSVALQKDYAINRRLLQRRSSTDGDEVRYIYVLAVDTGGRGLDMAQVSFTALFGQSMSPMDASWFPVDDKYCDDIWRNSTKKQLESPTSMRDIPVFSGRSQAPPGLGPVDSADKAQPTSSASTVQVSLATAVAIFFTTLCF
;
A
#
# COMPACT_ATOMS: atom_id res chain seq x y z
N MET A 1 -2.37 -4.83 -13.42
CA MET A 1 -2.12 -3.84 -12.34
C MET A 1 -0.88 -4.19 -11.50
N TYR A 2 0.14 -3.34 -11.46
CA TYR A 2 1.20 -3.33 -10.45
C TYR A 2 1.79 -1.92 -10.38
N GLY A 3 2.46 -1.56 -9.30
CA GLY A 3 3.04 -0.22 -9.20
C GLY A 3 3.96 -0.01 -8.01
N LYS A 4 4.71 1.09 -8.07
CA LYS A 4 5.51 1.63 -6.98
C LYS A 4 5.19 3.12 -6.89
N GLN A 5 4.45 3.50 -5.84
CA GLN A 5 3.88 4.83 -5.72
C GLN A 5 3.48 5.13 -4.27
N SER A 6 3.16 6.39 -4.02
CA SER A 6 2.54 6.80 -2.76
C SER A 6 1.12 6.25 -2.67
N ILE A 7 0.80 5.59 -1.57
CA ILE A 7 -0.52 5.02 -1.27
C ILE A 7 -1.19 5.83 -0.17
N THR A 8 -2.51 6.00 -0.25
CA THR A 8 -3.31 6.80 0.67
C THR A 8 -4.25 5.94 1.52
N PRO A 9 -4.63 6.39 2.73
CA PRO A 9 -5.68 5.76 3.50
C PRO A 9 -7.08 6.28 3.10
N HIS A 10 -8.06 5.38 3.11
CA HIS A 10 -9.48 5.66 2.97
C HIS A 10 -10.27 5.06 4.12
N ASP A 11 -11.15 5.84 4.74
CA ASP A 11 -11.98 5.38 5.83
C ASP A 11 -13.27 4.72 5.32
N TYR A 12 -13.16 3.46 4.87
CA TYR A 12 -14.34 2.68 4.48
C TYR A 12 -15.24 2.33 5.67
N GLN A 13 -14.73 2.32 6.91
CA GLN A 13 -15.49 1.90 8.08
C GLN A 13 -16.50 2.96 8.53
N SER A 14 -16.22 4.26 8.36
CA SER A 14 -17.17 5.33 8.70
C SER A 14 -18.33 5.48 7.71
N LEU A 15 -18.31 4.76 6.58
CA LEU A 15 -19.41 4.78 5.61
C LEU A 15 -20.72 4.23 6.20
N GLY A 16 -20.67 3.40 7.24
CA GLY A 16 -21.86 2.97 7.99
C GLY A 16 -22.98 2.44 7.09
N GLU A 17 -24.18 3.01 7.20
CA GLU A 17 -25.33 2.62 6.36
C GLU A 17 -25.15 2.94 4.86
N ALA A 18 -24.24 3.86 4.50
CA ALA A 18 -23.93 4.16 3.10
C ALA A 18 -23.28 2.98 2.36
N LEU A 19 -22.68 2.03 3.10
CA LEU A 19 -22.15 0.77 2.55
C LEU A 19 -23.24 -0.06 1.86
N ALA A 20 -24.50 0.07 2.27
CA ALA A 20 -25.63 -0.61 1.66
C ALA A 20 -26.18 0.11 0.41
N LEU A 21 -25.83 1.39 0.22
CA LEU A 21 -26.42 2.26 -0.81
C LEU A 21 -25.51 2.48 -2.02
N SER A 22 -24.19 2.45 -1.82
CA SER A 22 -23.21 2.59 -2.90
C SER A 22 -22.27 1.40 -2.92
N ALA A 23 -22.44 0.51 -3.89
CA ALA A 23 -21.44 -0.50 -4.17
C ALA A 23 -20.16 0.18 -4.71
N PRO A 24 -18.97 -0.38 -4.44
CA PRO A 24 -17.76 0.03 -5.10
C PRO A 24 -17.86 -0.26 -6.61
N SER A 25 -16.95 0.31 -7.40
CA SER A 25 -16.99 0.22 -8.86
C SER A 25 -17.01 -1.21 -9.40
N CYS A 26 -16.47 -2.19 -8.66
CA CYS A 26 -16.53 -3.61 -9.02
C CYS A 26 -17.89 -4.29 -8.78
N GLY A 27 -18.87 -3.58 -8.22
CA GLY A 27 -20.22 -4.09 -7.97
C GLY A 27 -20.34 -5.04 -6.77
N TYR A 28 -19.27 -5.23 -6.01
CA TYR A 28 -19.26 -6.06 -4.81
C TYR A 28 -20.00 -5.38 -3.65
N PRO A 29 -21.09 -5.92 -3.09
CA PRO A 29 -21.75 -5.28 -1.97
C PRO A 29 -20.77 -5.19 -0.80
N TYR A 30 -20.55 -4.00 -0.24
CA TYR A 30 -19.61 -3.82 0.87
C TYR A 30 -19.94 -4.68 2.08
N VAL A 31 -21.23 -4.97 2.30
CA VAL A 31 -21.69 -5.90 3.35
C VAL A 31 -21.19 -7.34 3.16
N ALA A 32 -20.71 -7.72 1.97
CA ALA A 32 -20.11 -9.03 1.71
C ALA A 32 -18.57 -9.00 1.73
N LEU A 33 -17.96 -7.83 1.97
CA LEU A 33 -16.52 -7.64 1.97
C LEU A 33 -16.00 -7.43 3.39
N ASP A 34 -14.78 -7.85 3.68
CA ASP A 34 -14.04 -7.32 4.82
C ASP A 34 -13.46 -5.96 4.44
N ILE A 35 -14.23 -4.88 4.66
CA ILE A 35 -13.84 -3.50 4.32
C ILE A 35 -12.56 -3.03 5.03
N SER A 36 -12.03 -3.80 5.97
CA SER A 36 -10.76 -3.48 6.62
C SER A 36 -9.55 -3.84 5.75
N ARG A 37 -9.73 -4.70 4.73
CA ARG A 37 -8.65 -5.24 3.86
C ARG A 37 -8.97 -5.06 2.37
N ILE A 38 -9.65 -3.97 2.02
CA ILE A 38 -9.93 -3.59 0.63
C ILE A 38 -9.12 -2.37 0.20
N THR A 39 -9.06 -2.15 -1.12
CA THR A 39 -8.45 -0.95 -1.69
C THR A 39 -9.15 -0.52 -2.98
N ALA A 40 -9.10 0.79 -3.25
CA ALA A 40 -9.32 1.35 -4.57
C ALA A 40 -8.01 1.48 -5.34
N VAL A 41 -8.03 1.21 -6.64
CA VAL A 41 -6.85 1.26 -7.49
C VAL A 41 -7.04 2.31 -8.59
N GLN A 42 -6.07 3.20 -8.75
CA GLN A 42 -6.12 4.26 -9.75
C GLN A 42 -6.11 3.66 -11.16
N LEU A 43 -7.05 4.10 -12.00
CA LEU A 43 -7.19 3.69 -13.40
C LEU A 43 -7.35 2.17 -13.59
N MET A 44 -7.89 1.48 -12.59
CA MET A 44 -8.17 0.05 -12.68
C MET A 44 -9.23 -0.25 -13.76
N SER A 45 -8.98 -1.29 -14.55
CA SER A 45 -9.95 -1.82 -15.51
C SER A 45 -11.01 -2.66 -14.79
N VAL A 46 -12.17 -2.06 -14.52
CA VAL A 46 -13.28 -2.72 -13.79
C VAL A 46 -13.70 -4.06 -14.40
N GLY A 47 -13.58 -4.22 -15.72
CA GLY A 47 -13.97 -5.47 -16.40
C GLY A 47 -13.01 -6.65 -16.21
N SER A 48 -11.78 -6.41 -15.76
CA SER A 48 -10.72 -7.44 -15.76
C SER A 48 -9.85 -7.47 -14.51
N GLU A 49 -9.81 -6.38 -13.74
CA GLU A 49 -8.93 -6.22 -12.59
C GLU A 49 -9.69 -6.21 -11.26
N CYS A 50 -11.02 -6.20 -11.30
CA CYS A 50 -11.86 -6.33 -10.12
C CYS A 50 -11.65 -7.67 -9.40
N GLY A 51 -11.54 -7.61 -8.08
CA GLY A 51 -11.32 -8.78 -7.24
C GLY A 51 -9.89 -9.30 -7.26
N THR A 52 -8.96 -8.59 -7.94
CA THR A 52 -7.55 -8.99 -7.92
C THR A 52 -7.00 -8.90 -6.50
N CYS A 53 -6.44 -9.99 -6.00
CA CYS A 53 -5.71 -9.99 -4.74
C CYS A 53 -4.36 -9.31 -4.93
N LEU A 54 -4.10 -8.28 -4.13
CA LEU A 54 -2.85 -7.51 -4.16
C LEU A 54 -2.02 -7.79 -2.94
N ARG A 55 -0.72 -7.93 -3.16
CA ARG A 55 0.28 -7.85 -2.11
C ARG A 55 0.89 -6.45 -2.13
N ILE A 56 0.89 -5.78 -0.98
CA ILE A 56 1.47 -4.46 -0.80
C ILE A 56 2.69 -4.60 0.10
N GLU A 57 3.84 -4.18 -0.38
CA GLU A 57 5.13 -4.25 0.30
C GLU A 57 5.68 -2.86 0.61
N THR A 58 6.26 -2.70 1.79
CA THR A 58 6.97 -1.50 2.22
C THR A 58 8.25 -1.86 2.96
N SER A 59 9.20 -0.94 2.98
CA SER A 59 10.40 -1.04 3.81
C SER A 59 10.00 -1.06 5.31
N PRO A 60 10.64 -1.88 6.16
CA PRO A 60 10.40 -1.87 7.60
C PRO A 60 10.67 -0.49 8.24
N SER A 61 11.57 0.30 7.66
CA SER A 61 11.89 1.67 8.08
C SER A 61 10.72 2.66 7.94
N ASN A 62 9.74 2.35 7.07
CA ASN A 62 8.56 3.18 6.85
C ASN A 62 7.50 3.01 7.95
N TYR A 63 7.68 2.07 8.88
CA TYR A 63 6.76 1.92 9.99
C TYR A 63 7.07 2.91 11.11
N ILE A 64 6.05 3.68 11.51
CA ILE A 64 6.14 4.68 12.57
C ILE A 64 5.46 4.11 13.82
N GLU A 65 6.26 3.59 14.75
CA GLU A 65 5.79 2.94 15.99
C GLU A 65 4.92 3.86 16.87
N ASP A 66 5.16 5.18 16.80
CA ASP A 66 4.45 6.17 17.60
C ASP A 66 3.01 6.48 17.12
N GLY A 67 2.57 6.00 15.94
CA GLY A 67 1.25 6.36 15.44
C GLY A 67 0.08 5.60 16.08
N ALA A 68 0.35 4.64 16.99
CA ALA A 68 -0.63 4.24 18.00
C ALA A 68 -1.03 5.40 18.95
N THR A 69 -0.19 6.43 19.04
CA THR A 69 -0.40 7.66 19.84
C THR A 69 -0.76 8.88 18.98
N VAL A 70 -0.48 8.87 17.67
CA VAL A 70 -0.87 9.96 16.75
C VAL A 70 -2.29 9.78 16.20
N GLY A 71 -2.87 8.58 16.33
CA GLY A 71 -4.31 8.40 16.37
C GLY A 71 -4.81 8.55 17.79
N ILE A 72 -4.98 9.78 18.29
CA ILE A 72 -5.86 9.98 19.46
C ILE A 72 -7.23 9.39 19.06
N PRO A 73 -7.73 8.34 19.73
CA PRO A 73 -9.09 7.87 19.54
C PRO A 73 -9.98 8.89 20.23
N GLY A 74 -10.53 9.84 19.48
CA GLY A 74 -11.16 10.98 20.16
C GLY A 74 -12.19 11.81 19.41
N VAL A 75 -12.59 11.52 18.17
CA VAL A 75 -13.76 12.22 17.57
C VAL A 75 -14.48 11.38 16.52
N ALA A 76 -14.84 10.14 16.83
CA ALA A 76 -15.89 9.43 16.10
C ALA A 76 -16.26 8.16 16.87
N MET A 77 -17.05 8.28 17.93
CA MET A 77 -18.03 7.30 18.40
C MET A 77 -18.62 7.80 19.74
N ALA A 78 -19.45 8.83 19.66
CA ALA A 78 -20.44 9.14 20.69
C ALA A 78 -21.65 9.78 20.01
N THR A 79 -22.50 8.96 19.40
CA THR A 79 -23.89 9.34 19.24
C THR A 79 -24.50 9.37 20.64
N HIS A 80 -24.88 10.57 21.09
CA HIS A 80 -25.29 10.96 22.46
C HIS A 80 -24.14 11.34 23.41
N PHE A 81 -23.68 12.58 23.31
CA PHE A 81 -23.01 13.26 24.42
C PHE A 81 -23.73 14.59 24.69
N GLU A 82 -24.53 14.63 25.75
CA GLU A 82 -24.99 15.90 26.34
C GLU A 82 -23.77 16.62 26.92
N ALA A 83 -23.45 17.78 26.35
CA ALA A 83 -22.32 18.60 26.77
C ALA A 83 -22.57 19.17 28.17
N THR A 84 -22.02 18.52 29.19
CA THR A 84 -21.84 19.16 30.52
C THR A 84 -20.42 19.68 30.61
N THR A 85 -20.29 21.00 30.56
CA THR A 85 -19.03 21.73 30.77
C THR A 85 -18.49 21.47 32.17
N THR A 86 -17.26 20.98 32.28
CA THR A 86 -16.49 21.06 33.52
C THR A 86 -15.07 21.47 33.20
N ASP A 87 -14.61 22.51 33.91
CA ASP A 87 -13.26 23.09 33.86
C ASP A 87 -12.20 22.01 34.15
N PHE A 88 -11.16 21.96 33.31
CA PHE A 88 -9.98 21.14 33.56
C PHE A 88 -8.86 21.98 34.19
N PRO A 89 -8.28 21.57 35.33
CA PRO A 89 -7.09 22.21 35.88
C PRO A 89 -5.86 21.85 35.03
N GLN A 90 -5.02 22.85 34.74
CA GLN A 90 -3.76 22.71 34.01
C GLN A 90 -2.79 21.79 34.77
N LEU A 91 -2.32 20.72 34.11
CA LEU A 91 -1.23 19.88 34.59
C LEU A 91 0.14 20.46 34.20
N PRO A 92 1.18 20.25 35.03
CA PRO A 92 2.49 20.88 34.85
C PRO A 92 3.26 20.29 33.67
N THR A 93 3.82 21.18 32.85
CA THR A 93 4.74 20.88 31.76
C THR A 93 6.04 20.31 32.30
N THR A 94 6.31 19.03 32.02
CA THR A 94 7.63 18.43 32.22
C THR A 94 8.47 18.61 30.96
N SER A 95 9.60 19.29 31.11
CA SER A 95 10.61 19.44 30.07
C SER A 95 11.32 18.12 29.83
N VAL A 96 11.30 17.65 28.59
CA VAL A 96 11.98 16.42 28.16
C VAL A 96 13.50 16.66 28.17
N ALA A 97 14.20 15.92 29.02
CA ALA A 97 15.66 15.89 29.05
C ALA A 97 16.19 15.19 27.78
N LEU A 98 17.18 15.81 27.15
CA LEU A 98 17.80 15.39 25.90
C LEU A 98 18.68 14.15 26.13
N GLN A 99 18.16 12.97 25.78
CA GLN A 99 18.78 11.67 26.02
C GLN A 99 19.93 11.42 25.02
N LYS A 100 21.17 11.50 25.52
CA LYS A 100 22.42 11.48 24.75
C LYS A 100 22.93 10.08 24.35
N ASP A 101 22.15 9.03 24.61
CA ASP A 101 22.59 7.63 24.52
C ASP A 101 22.26 6.91 23.19
N TYR A 102 21.62 7.59 22.23
CA TYR A 102 21.16 6.96 20.98
C TYR A 102 22.28 6.60 19.97
N ALA A 103 23.52 7.04 20.16
CA ALA A 103 24.58 6.86 19.17
C ALA A 103 25.25 5.47 19.19
N ILE A 104 25.26 4.78 20.33
CA ILE A 104 26.03 3.53 20.48
C ILE A 104 25.26 2.30 19.95
N ASN A 105 23.93 2.30 20.04
CA ASN A 105 23.10 1.19 19.55
C ASN A 105 22.93 1.17 18.01
N ARG A 106 23.16 2.29 17.31
CA ARG A 106 23.08 2.33 15.83
C ARG A 106 24.13 1.42 15.16
N ARG A 107 25.35 1.36 15.69
CA ARG A 107 26.44 0.57 15.05
C ARG A 107 26.26 -0.93 15.17
N LEU A 108 25.58 -1.42 16.22
CA LEU A 108 25.28 -2.84 16.37
C LEU A 108 24.06 -3.27 15.54
N LEU A 109 23.08 -2.38 15.35
CA LEU A 109 21.95 -2.62 14.43
C LEU A 109 22.37 -2.53 12.95
N GLN A 110 23.30 -1.64 12.60
CA GLN A 110 23.83 -1.54 11.23
C GLN A 110 24.61 -2.78 10.77
N ARG A 111 25.22 -3.54 11.69
CA ARG A 111 25.99 -4.75 11.34
C ARG A 111 25.14 -5.99 11.06
N ARG A 112 23.84 -5.98 11.40
CA ARG A 112 22.87 -6.99 10.93
C ARG A 112 22.22 -6.61 9.59
N SER A 113 22.37 -5.35 9.16
CA SER A 113 21.65 -4.76 8.03
C SER A 113 22.27 -5.07 6.64
N SER A 114 23.41 -5.80 6.57
CA SER A 114 24.02 -6.14 5.27
C SER A 114 23.38 -7.33 4.53
N THR A 115 22.34 -7.94 5.12
CA THR A 115 21.46 -8.97 4.52
C THR A 115 19.99 -8.53 4.46
N ASP A 116 19.73 -7.25 4.75
CA ASP A 116 18.46 -6.65 5.18
C ASP A 116 17.80 -5.80 4.08
N GLY A 117 18.47 -5.62 2.93
CA GLY A 117 17.94 -4.87 1.79
C GLY A 117 16.77 -5.54 1.06
N ASP A 118 16.42 -6.77 1.46
CA ASP A 118 15.32 -7.56 0.89
C ASP A 118 14.18 -7.79 1.88
N GLU A 119 14.34 -7.47 3.17
CA GLU A 119 13.27 -7.65 4.15
C GLU A 119 12.22 -6.55 4.00
N VAL A 120 10.96 -6.94 3.84
CA VAL A 120 9.81 -6.05 3.67
C VAL A 120 8.72 -6.40 4.66
N ARG A 121 7.91 -5.40 4.99
CA ARG A 121 6.61 -5.58 5.64
C ARG A 121 5.53 -5.60 4.57
N TYR A 122 4.56 -6.50 4.70
CA TYR A 122 3.52 -6.63 3.69
C TYR A 122 2.18 -7.08 4.22
N ILE A 123 1.15 -6.78 3.43
CA ILE A 123 -0.25 -7.15 3.65
C ILE A 123 -0.90 -7.60 2.33
N TYR A 124 -1.95 -8.40 2.43
CA TYR A 124 -2.81 -8.77 1.32
C TYR A 124 -4.15 -8.05 1.39
N VAL A 125 -4.52 -7.37 0.30
CA VAL A 125 -5.77 -6.61 0.16
C VAL A 125 -6.48 -6.94 -1.14
N LEU A 126 -7.80 -6.79 -1.15
CA LEU A 126 -8.63 -7.02 -2.33
C LEU A 126 -8.89 -5.70 -3.07
N ALA A 127 -8.61 -5.67 -4.37
CA ALA A 127 -8.97 -4.54 -5.23
C ALA A 127 -10.46 -4.58 -5.57
N VAL A 128 -11.24 -3.63 -5.04
CA VAL A 128 -12.71 -3.63 -5.16
C VAL A 128 -13.27 -2.36 -5.77
N ASP A 129 -12.49 -1.28 -5.84
CA ASP A 129 -12.95 0.01 -6.32
C ASP A 129 -11.90 0.69 -7.22
N THR A 130 -12.33 1.72 -7.96
CA THR A 130 -11.43 2.57 -8.74
C THR A 130 -11.36 3.95 -8.10
N GLY A 131 -10.16 4.48 -7.91
CA GLY A 131 -10.01 5.77 -7.24
C GLY A 131 -8.60 6.05 -6.72
N GLY A 132 -8.47 7.19 -6.05
CA GLY A 132 -7.24 7.61 -5.40
C GLY A 132 -6.12 8.05 -6.35
N ARG A 133 -4.94 8.26 -5.77
CA ARG A 133 -3.67 8.44 -6.48
C ARG A 133 -2.84 7.21 -6.19
N GLY A 134 -2.88 6.26 -7.11
CA GLY A 134 -2.24 4.99 -6.95
C GLY A 134 -3.09 3.92 -6.27
N LEU A 135 -2.90 3.71 -4.97
CA LEU A 135 -3.79 2.87 -4.15
C LEU A 135 -4.43 3.73 -3.06
N ASP A 136 -5.72 3.56 -2.85
CA ASP A 136 -6.45 4.09 -1.70
C ASP A 136 -6.86 2.89 -0.83
N MET A 137 -6.11 2.63 0.24
CA MET A 137 -6.25 1.43 1.06
C MET A 137 -7.12 1.70 2.27
N ALA A 138 -7.87 0.71 2.73
CA ALA A 138 -8.61 0.82 3.98
C ALA A 138 -7.73 1.34 5.13
N GLN A 139 -8.19 2.38 5.82
CA GLN A 139 -7.39 3.11 6.82
C GLN A 139 -6.83 2.19 7.89
N VAL A 140 -7.61 1.21 8.37
CA VAL A 140 -7.17 0.20 9.34
C VAL A 140 -6.01 -0.68 8.82
N SER A 141 -6.07 -1.15 7.58
CA SER A 141 -4.95 -1.86 6.94
C SER A 141 -3.74 -0.95 6.74
N PHE A 142 -3.99 0.31 6.37
CA PHE A 142 -2.94 1.31 6.17
C PHE A 142 -2.17 1.57 7.46
N THR A 143 -2.89 1.78 8.56
CA THR A 143 -2.26 2.00 9.86
C THR A 143 -1.61 0.75 10.41
N ALA A 144 -2.14 -0.44 10.13
CA ALA A 144 -1.45 -1.68 10.49
C ALA A 144 -0.09 -1.81 9.76
N LEU A 145 -0.03 -1.43 8.48
CA LEU A 145 1.17 -1.55 7.67
C LEU A 145 2.23 -0.48 8.00
N PHE A 146 1.83 0.78 8.15
CA PHE A 146 2.74 1.93 8.33
C PHE A 146 2.81 2.50 9.73
N GLY A 147 1.91 2.08 10.62
CA GLY A 147 1.81 2.64 11.96
C GLY A 147 1.17 4.03 12.02
N GLN A 148 0.69 4.61 10.91
CA GLN A 148 0.06 5.94 10.86
C GLN A 148 -1.15 5.96 9.90
N SER A 149 -1.99 7.00 9.93
CA SER A 149 -3.27 7.04 9.17
C SER A 149 -3.53 8.33 8.39
N MET A 150 -2.58 9.26 8.34
CA MET A 150 -2.83 10.65 7.93
C MET A 150 -2.08 11.06 6.66
N SER A 151 -0.87 10.52 6.47
CA SER A 151 0.01 10.93 5.39
C SER A 151 0.12 9.82 4.34
N PRO A 152 0.19 10.15 3.04
CA PRO A 152 0.53 9.17 2.01
C PRO A 152 1.89 8.50 2.30
N MET A 153 2.04 7.22 1.97
CA MET A 153 3.28 6.46 2.20
C MET A 153 3.69 5.70 0.95
N ASP A 154 4.99 5.62 0.68
CA ASP A 154 5.48 4.89 -0.48
C ASP A 154 5.44 3.38 -0.26
N ALA A 155 4.90 2.67 -1.24
CA ALA A 155 4.86 1.22 -1.27
C ALA A 155 4.96 0.69 -2.70
N SER A 156 5.36 -0.57 -2.80
CA SER A 156 5.26 -1.37 -4.01
C SER A 156 4.09 -2.34 -3.89
N TRP A 157 3.39 -2.61 -4.98
CA TRP A 157 2.26 -3.52 -4.97
C TRP A 157 2.12 -4.25 -6.30
N PHE A 158 1.64 -5.48 -6.23
CA PHE A 158 1.55 -6.38 -7.37
C PHE A 158 0.50 -7.47 -7.11
N PRO A 159 -0.04 -8.10 -8.17
CA PRO A 159 -1.08 -9.10 -8.04
C PRO A 159 -0.47 -10.41 -7.54
N VAL A 160 -1.23 -11.11 -6.72
CA VAL A 160 -0.89 -12.45 -6.19
C VAL A 160 -2.07 -13.39 -6.37
N ASP A 161 -1.86 -14.67 -6.06
CA ASP A 161 -2.89 -15.71 -6.07
C ASP A 161 -4.07 -15.34 -5.15
N ASP A 162 -5.29 -15.52 -5.65
CA ASP A 162 -6.53 -15.14 -4.96
C ASP A 162 -6.70 -15.83 -3.59
N LYS A 163 -6.04 -16.97 -3.36
CA LYS A 163 -6.07 -17.68 -2.08
C LYS A 163 -5.65 -16.84 -0.87
N TYR A 164 -4.88 -15.77 -1.08
CA TYR A 164 -4.46 -14.87 0.00
C TYR A 164 -5.54 -13.83 0.38
N CYS A 165 -6.61 -13.72 -0.42
CA CYS A 165 -7.74 -12.82 -0.22
C CYS A 165 -9.09 -13.56 -0.15
N ASP A 166 -9.12 -14.89 -0.17
CA ASP A 166 -10.34 -15.70 -0.13
C ASP A 166 -11.22 -15.40 1.10
N ASP A 167 -10.61 -15.01 2.22
CA ASP A 167 -11.26 -14.66 3.48
C ASP A 167 -11.83 -13.22 3.50
N ILE A 168 -11.40 -12.36 2.57
CA ILE A 168 -11.90 -10.98 2.44
C ILE A 168 -13.25 -10.97 1.72
N TRP A 169 -13.44 -11.87 0.76
CA TRP A 169 -14.68 -12.00 -0.04
C TRP A 169 -15.74 -12.90 0.63
N ARG A 170 -15.32 -13.86 1.46
CA ARG A 170 -16.22 -14.88 2.01
C ARG A 170 -16.34 -14.71 3.53
N ASN A 171 -17.57 -14.51 4.02
CA ASN A 171 -17.95 -14.63 5.44
C ASN A 171 -17.70 -13.39 6.33
N SER A 172 -17.49 -12.20 5.77
CA SER A 172 -17.33 -10.95 6.53
C SER A 172 -18.66 -10.34 7.02
N THR A 173 -19.79 -10.74 6.41
CA THR A 173 -21.12 -10.10 6.53
C THR A 173 -21.64 -9.99 7.95
N LYS A 174 -21.26 -10.91 8.84
CA LYS A 174 -21.69 -10.85 10.24
C LYS A 174 -20.68 -10.17 11.16
N LYS A 175 -19.38 -10.29 10.86
CA LYS A 175 -18.31 -9.78 11.73
C LYS A 175 -18.24 -8.25 11.73
N GLN A 176 -18.33 -7.61 10.57
CA GLN A 176 -18.06 -6.17 10.49
C GLN A 176 -19.17 -5.27 11.02
N LEU A 177 -20.43 -5.70 10.88
CA LEU A 177 -21.58 -4.98 11.42
C LEU A 177 -21.68 -5.09 12.95
N GLU A 178 -21.21 -6.21 13.52
CA GLU A 178 -21.26 -6.46 14.96
C GLU A 178 -20.00 -5.93 15.69
N SER A 179 -18.84 -5.94 15.04
CA SER A 179 -17.58 -5.44 15.61
C SER A 179 -16.62 -5.00 14.50
N PRO A 180 -16.36 -3.68 14.35
CA PRO A 180 -15.38 -3.19 13.38
C PRO A 180 -14.02 -3.85 13.62
N THR A 181 -13.41 -4.39 12.55
CA THR A 181 -12.09 -5.02 12.64
C THR A 181 -11.08 -4.05 13.25
N SER A 182 -10.41 -4.47 14.32
CA SER A 182 -9.35 -3.68 14.93
C SER A 182 -8.08 -3.77 14.07
N MET A 183 -7.28 -2.71 14.09
CA MET A 183 -5.96 -2.69 13.44
C MET A 183 -5.07 -3.87 13.89
N ARG A 184 -5.21 -4.32 15.14
CA ARG A 184 -4.43 -5.45 15.69
C ARG A 184 -4.79 -6.80 15.07
N ASP A 185 -5.98 -6.91 14.48
CA ASP A 185 -6.47 -8.13 13.85
C ASP A 185 -6.05 -8.22 12.37
N ILE A 186 -5.45 -7.16 11.83
CA ILE A 186 -4.96 -7.13 10.46
C ILE A 186 -3.67 -7.95 10.35
N PRO A 187 -3.62 -8.99 9.50
CA PRO A 187 -2.43 -9.80 9.35
C PRO A 187 -1.36 -9.03 8.56
N VAL A 188 -0.37 -8.51 9.29
CA VAL A 188 0.85 -7.91 8.72
C VAL A 188 1.98 -8.91 8.85
N PHE A 189 2.67 -9.15 7.75
CA PHE A 189 3.74 -10.11 7.66
C PHE A 189 5.08 -9.41 7.41
N SER A 190 6.17 -10.12 7.71
CA SER A 190 7.52 -9.74 7.27
C SER A 190 8.18 -10.87 6.50
N GLY A 191 9.13 -10.53 5.64
CA GLY A 191 9.88 -11.53 4.88
C GLY A 191 10.58 -10.92 3.67
N ARG A 192 11.11 -11.77 2.79
CA ARG A 192 11.74 -11.31 1.57
C ARG A 192 10.72 -10.67 0.62
N SER A 193 11.13 -9.59 -0.05
CA SER A 193 10.36 -9.02 -1.14
C SER A 193 10.11 -10.07 -2.22
N GLN A 194 8.86 -10.10 -2.71
CA GLN A 194 8.45 -10.92 -3.85
C GLN A 194 8.07 -10.03 -5.04
N ALA A 195 8.39 -8.74 -4.98
CA ALA A 195 8.07 -7.80 -6.04
C ALA A 195 8.76 -8.19 -7.35
N PRO A 196 8.07 -8.06 -8.49
CA PRO A 196 8.68 -8.19 -9.81
C PRO A 196 9.94 -7.31 -9.96
N PRO A 197 10.91 -7.70 -10.81
CA PRO A 197 12.09 -6.89 -11.08
C PRO A 197 11.72 -5.45 -11.46
N GLY A 198 12.36 -4.46 -10.82
CA GLY A 198 12.06 -3.03 -11.02
C GLY A 198 11.00 -2.45 -10.08
N LEU A 199 10.28 -3.27 -9.32
CA LEU A 199 9.34 -2.86 -8.26
C LEU A 199 9.88 -3.11 -6.85
N GLY A 200 11.17 -3.42 -6.73
CA GLY A 200 11.82 -3.74 -5.46
C GLY A 200 11.61 -2.68 -4.37
N PRO A 201 12.01 -2.98 -3.12
CA PRO A 201 11.74 -2.13 -1.96
C PRO A 201 12.08 -0.67 -2.25
N VAL A 202 11.29 0.25 -1.69
CA VAL A 202 11.38 1.68 -2.03
C VAL A 202 12.81 2.22 -1.86
N ASP A 203 13.56 1.64 -0.93
CA ASP A 203 14.92 2.01 -0.55
C ASP A 203 16.05 1.27 -1.30
N SER A 204 15.75 0.29 -2.17
CA SER A 204 16.78 -0.55 -2.82
C SER A 204 17.44 0.09 -4.06
N ALA A 205 17.36 1.41 -4.20
CA ALA A 205 17.74 2.12 -5.42
C ALA A 205 19.26 2.13 -5.74
N ASP A 206 20.16 1.67 -4.87
CA ASP A 206 21.61 1.89 -5.05
C ASP A 206 22.50 0.64 -5.22
N LYS A 207 21.96 -0.50 -5.69
CA LYS A 207 22.80 -1.62 -6.13
C LYS A 207 22.47 -2.11 -7.54
N ALA A 208 22.38 -1.17 -8.48
CA ALA A 208 22.59 -1.51 -9.88
C ALA A 208 24.06 -1.93 -10.07
N GLN A 209 24.30 -3.24 -10.12
CA GLN A 209 25.54 -3.80 -10.63
C GLN A 209 25.69 -3.39 -12.12
N PRO A 210 26.84 -2.87 -12.57
CA PRO A 210 27.02 -2.51 -13.97
C PRO A 210 27.16 -3.78 -14.79
N THR A 211 26.07 -4.24 -15.42
CA THR A 211 26.18 -5.18 -16.54
C THR A 211 26.60 -4.38 -17.76
N SER A 212 27.91 -4.32 -17.99
CA SER A 212 28.50 -3.87 -19.24
C SER A 212 28.07 -4.79 -20.39
N SER A 213 27.04 -4.39 -21.12
CA SER A 213 26.75 -4.93 -22.44
C SER A 213 26.98 -3.81 -23.46
N ALA A 214 28.23 -3.67 -23.89
CA ALA A 214 28.57 -2.86 -25.04
C ALA A 214 28.08 -3.60 -26.30
N SER A 215 26.87 -3.28 -26.77
CA SER A 215 26.44 -3.62 -28.13
C SER A 215 26.81 -2.48 -29.06
N THR A 216 27.98 -2.61 -29.68
CA THR A 216 28.38 -1.82 -30.85
C THR A 216 27.43 -2.14 -32.00
N VAL A 217 26.50 -1.25 -32.29
CA VAL A 217 25.72 -1.29 -33.54
C VAL A 217 26.58 -0.67 -34.63
N GLN A 218 27.21 -1.51 -35.46
CA GLN A 218 27.84 -1.06 -36.69
C GLN A 218 26.75 -0.69 -37.70
N VAL A 219 26.74 0.59 -38.08
CA VAL A 219 26.00 1.11 -39.23
C VAL A 219 26.77 0.74 -40.48
N SER A 220 26.24 -0.17 -41.30
CA SER A 220 26.74 -0.40 -42.65
C SER A 220 25.81 0.28 -43.64
N LEU A 221 26.25 1.46 -44.08
CA LEU A 221 25.75 2.19 -45.24
C LEU A 221 26.19 1.42 -46.51
N ALA A 222 25.24 0.89 -47.28
CA ALA A 222 25.54 0.32 -48.60
C ALA A 222 24.74 1.05 -49.68
N THR A 223 25.50 1.59 -50.61
CA THR A 223 25.13 2.54 -51.66
C THR A 223 24.43 1.86 -52.84
N ALA A 224 23.50 2.62 -53.43
CA ALA A 224 22.77 2.50 -54.70
C ALA A 224 23.22 1.48 -55.78
N VAL A 225 22.24 0.87 -56.45
CA VAL A 225 22.23 0.71 -57.92
C VAL A 225 20.78 0.84 -58.44
N ALA A 226 20.55 1.82 -59.31
CA ALA A 226 19.35 1.95 -60.12
C ALA A 226 19.46 1.04 -61.36
N ILE A 227 18.42 0.28 -61.68
CA ILE A 227 18.26 -0.34 -63.01
C ILE A 227 16.82 -0.16 -63.48
N PHE A 228 16.70 0.62 -64.55
CA PHE A 228 15.55 0.74 -65.45
C PHE A 228 15.21 -0.63 -66.07
N PHE A 229 13.93 -1.02 -66.11
CA PHE A 229 13.40 -1.81 -67.22
C PHE A 229 11.97 -1.41 -67.57
N THR A 230 11.84 -0.87 -68.77
CA THR A 230 10.64 -0.65 -69.59
C THR A 230 10.13 -1.97 -70.18
N THR A 231 8.83 -2.27 -70.10
CA THR A 231 8.03 -3.03 -71.11
C THR A 231 6.54 -2.93 -70.68
N LEU A 232 5.63 -2.20 -71.34
CA LEU A 232 4.94 -2.38 -72.63
C LEU A 232 4.19 -3.72 -72.85
N CYS A 233 2.87 -3.60 -73.08
CA CYS A 233 1.88 -4.56 -73.66
C CYS A 233 1.47 -5.76 -72.75
N PHE A 234 0.20 -6.12 -72.58
CA PHE A 234 -1.04 -5.99 -73.38
C PHE A 234 -2.22 -5.50 -72.54
#